data_AF-A0A378WJZ2-F1
#
_entry.id   AF-A0A378WJZ2-F1
#
_cell.length_a   1.000
_cell.length_b   1.000
_cell.length_c   1.000
_cell.angle_alpha   90.00
_cell.angle_beta   90.00
_cell.angle_gamma   90.00
#
_symmetry.space_group_name_H-M   'P 1'
#
loop_
_entity.id
_entity.type
_entity.pdbx_description
1 polymer ?
#
loop_
_entity_poly.entity_id
_entity_poly.type
_entity_poly.pdbx_seq_one_letter_code
_entity_poly.pdbx_strand_id
1 'polypeptide(L)'
;MMDHVIAAADLPGAPPPVPSVAALFSALQGPGRHGMATPLAESVGQISELLRVLIADPRAGVDIRARLGEIVAEVDRGIACTFPRPRPGAPWATESFGGLLNRVIEAWEVATWARDNLPADDDLVHRSWTHLAEMKLAYETFQLQVSTGGIQVPLSWPGIETIRQ
;
A
#
# COMPACT_ATOMS: atom_id res chain seq x y z
N MET A 1 -9.65 38.89 -20.51
CA MET A 1 -8.44 38.05 -20.44
C MET A 1 -8.58 37.20 -19.20
N MET A 2 -9.32 36.10 -19.32
CA MET A 2 -9.58 35.15 -18.23
C MET A 2 -8.75 33.91 -18.56
N ASP A 3 -7.67 33.70 -17.81
CA ASP A 3 -6.87 32.49 -17.90
C ASP A 3 -7.67 31.33 -17.28
N HIS A 4 -8.22 30.49 -18.15
CA HIS A 4 -8.63 29.15 -17.78
C HIS A 4 -7.38 28.33 -17.51
N VAL A 5 -6.96 28.28 -16.25
CA VAL A 5 -6.06 27.24 -15.75
C VAL A 5 -6.85 25.94 -15.80
N ILE A 6 -6.69 25.21 -16.90
CA ILE A 6 -7.07 23.80 -16.98
C ILE A 6 -6.25 23.09 -15.89
N ALA A 7 -6.93 22.69 -14.82
CA ALA A 7 -6.33 21.81 -13.83
C ALA A 7 -5.84 20.56 -14.56
N ALA A 8 -4.57 20.21 -14.40
CA ALA A 8 -3.91 19.07 -15.04
C ALA A 8 -4.51 17.68 -14.68
N ALA A 9 -5.71 17.65 -14.10
CA ALA A 9 -6.39 16.45 -13.63
C ALA A 9 -7.21 15.73 -14.72
N ASP A 10 -7.34 16.29 -15.93
CA ASP A 10 -8.29 15.78 -16.94
C ASP A 10 -7.62 15.44 -18.30
N LEU A 11 -6.33 15.08 -18.30
CA LEU A 11 -5.70 14.49 -19.48
C LEU A 11 -6.13 13.02 -19.59
N PRO A 12 -6.94 12.62 -20.61
CA PRO A 12 -7.25 11.22 -20.84
C PRO A 12 -5.96 10.46 -21.15
N GLY A 13 -5.51 9.59 -20.22
CA GLY A 13 -4.33 8.76 -20.37
C GLY A 13 -3.20 8.99 -19.35
N ALA A 14 -3.34 9.92 -18.41
CA ALA A 14 -2.43 9.97 -17.26
C ALA A 14 -2.59 8.70 -16.41
N PRO A 15 -1.51 7.98 -16.06
CA PRO A 15 -1.60 6.81 -15.21
C PRO A 15 -2.22 7.20 -13.85
N PRO A 16 -3.02 6.32 -13.23
CA PRO A 16 -3.63 6.61 -11.94
C PRO A 16 -2.54 6.95 -10.91
N PRO A 17 -2.83 7.86 -9.96
CA PRO A 17 -1.82 8.36 -9.02
C PRO A 17 -1.27 7.26 -8.10
N VAL A 18 -2.02 6.17 -7.93
CA VAL A 18 -1.61 4.93 -7.25
C VAL A 18 -1.85 3.75 -8.19
N PRO A 19 -1.05 2.67 -8.11
CA PRO A 19 -1.26 1.50 -8.96
C PRO A 19 -2.64 0.89 -8.69
N SER A 20 -3.25 0.31 -9.72
CA SER A 20 -4.47 -0.47 -9.55
C SER A 20 -4.24 -1.66 -8.63
N VAL A 21 -5.30 -2.11 -7.98
CA VAL A 21 -5.27 -3.32 -7.16
C VAL A 21 -4.76 -4.54 -7.96
N ALA A 22 -5.10 -4.62 -9.25
CA ALA A 22 -4.61 -5.68 -10.13
C ALA A 22 -3.09 -5.60 -10.35
N ALA A 23 -2.56 -4.38 -10.53
CA ALA A 23 -1.11 -4.16 -10.65
C ALA A 23 -0.39 -4.49 -9.34
N LEU A 24 -0.94 -4.08 -8.20
CA LEU A 24 -0.40 -4.41 -6.87
C LEU A 24 -0.31 -5.92 -6.64
N PHE A 25 -1.41 -6.64 -6.87
CA PHE A 25 -1.44 -8.10 -6.68
C PHE A 25 -0.58 -8.84 -7.71
N SER A 26 -0.42 -8.28 -8.91
CA SER A 26 0.52 -8.82 -9.90
C SER A 26 1.97 -8.68 -9.43
N ALA A 27 2.34 -7.55 -8.80
CA ALA A 27 3.66 -7.36 -8.21
C ALA A 27 3.93 -8.36 -7.06
N LEU A 28 2.92 -8.65 -6.24
CA LEU A 28 3.01 -9.63 -5.15
C LEU A 28 3.18 -11.08 -5.62
N GLN A 29 2.73 -11.40 -6.84
CA GLN A 29 2.92 -12.72 -7.44
C GLN A 29 4.32 -12.94 -8.03
N GLY A 30 5.19 -11.91 -8.01
CA GLY A 30 6.60 -11.99 -8.41
C GLY A 30 6.95 -11.18 -9.67
N PRO A 31 8.25 -10.95 -9.92
CA PRO A 31 8.77 -9.97 -10.89
C PRO A 31 8.56 -10.29 -12.39
N GLY A 32 7.61 -11.15 -12.75
CA GLY A 32 7.55 -11.79 -14.07
C GLY A 32 6.44 -11.37 -15.04
N ARG A 33 5.54 -10.44 -14.69
CA ARG A 33 4.38 -10.15 -15.56
C ARG A 33 4.11 -8.64 -15.69
N HIS A 34 4.82 -8.03 -16.63
CA HIS A 34 4.64 -6.68 -17.21
C HIS A 34 5.28 -5.49 -16.46
N GLY A 35 6.37 -4.97 -17.03
CA GLY A 35 6.87 -3.60 -16.81
C GLY A 35 8.19 -3.50 -16.07
N MET A 36 9.02 -2.51 -16.42
CA MET A 36 10.22 -2.13 -15.66
C MET A 36 9.91 -2.02 -14.17
N ALA A 37 10.86 -2.44 -13.32
CA ALA A 37 10.78 -2.24 -11.88
C ALA A 37 10.55 -0.74 -11.58
N THR A 38 9.37 -0.41 -11.06
CA THR A 38 9.12 0.92 -10.52
C THR A 38 9.64 0.95 -9.08
N PRO A 39 10.08 2.10 -8.56
CA PRO A 39 10.47 2.22 -7.15
C PRO A 39 9.40 1.68 -6.17
N LEU A 40 8.13 1.80 -6.56
CA LEU A 40 7.01 1.23 -5.82
C LEU A 40 6.97 -0.31 -5.87
N ALA A 41 7.21 -0.92 -7.03
CA ALA A 41 7.28 -2.38 -7.14
C ALA A 41 8.44 -2.96 -6.33
N GLU A 42 9.59 -2.27 -6.30
CA GLU A 42 10.72 -2.64 -5.44
C GLU A 42 10.34 -2.55 -3.96
N SER A 43 9.69 -1.46 -3.56
CA SER A 43 9.19 -1.28 -2.18
C SER A 43 8.20 -2.39 -1.78
N VAL A 44 7.27 -2.76 -2.68
CA VAL A 44 6.33 -3.87 -2.47
C VAL A 44 7.08 -5.19 -2.24
N GLY A 45 8.10 -5.46 -3.05
CA GLY A 45 8.95 -6.64 -2.89
C GLY A 45 9.69 -6.67 -1.55
N GLN A 46 10.29 -5.55 -1.14
CA GLN A 46 11.00 -5.44 0.14
C GLN A 46 10.04 -5.61 1.34
N ILE A 47 8.86 -4.97 1.30
CA ILE A 47 7.84 -5.13 2.35
C ILE A 47 7.38 -6.59 2.46
N SER A 48 7.09 -7.22 1.32
CA SER A 48 6.69 -8.64 1.26
C SER A 48 7.76 -9.55 1.88
N GLU A 49 9.03 -9.35 1.54
CA GLU A 49 10.14 -10.13 2.11
C GLU A 49 10.23 -9.99 3.64
N LEU A 50 10.21 -8.76 4.15
CA LEU A 50 10.25 -8.49 5.59
C LEU A 50 9.05 -9.07 6.33
N LEU A 51 7.86 -9.00 5.74
CA LEU A 51 6.64 -9.56 6.33
C LEU A 51 6.68 -11.09 6.36
N ARG A 52 7.21 -11.77 5.33
CA ARG A 52 7.38 -13.23 5.38
C ARG A 52 8.29 -13.66 6.54
N VAL A 53 9.35 -12.90 6.81
CA VAL A 53 10.21 -13.15 7.98
C VAL A 53 9.41 -13.00 9.28
N LEU A 54 8.63 -11.93 9.43
CA LEU A 54 7.79 -11.72 10.62
C LEU A 54 6.67 -12.75 10.77
N ILE A 55 6.11 -13.25 9.67
CA ILE A 55 5.07 -14.29 9.72
C ILE A 55 5.68 -15.63 10.15
N ALA A 56 6.86 -15.97 9.64
CA ALA A 56 7.59 -17.18 10.02
C ALA A 56 8.10 -17.13 11.46
N ASP A 57 8.54 -15.95 11.93
CA ASP A 57 8.94 -15.70 13.30
C ASP A 57 8.45 -14.31 13.77
N PRO A 58 7.31 -14.25 14.49
CA PRO A 58 6.79 -12.98 15.02
C PRO A 58 7.70 -12.30 16.04
N ARG A 59 8.67 -13.03 16.60
CA ARG A 59 9.68 -12.47 17.50
C ARG A 59 10.86 -11.87 16.73
N ALA A 60 10.92 -12.05 15.42
CA ALA A 60 11.86 -11.33 14.58
C ALA A 60 11.68 -9.81 14.81
N GLY A 61 12.83 -9.18 14.96
CA GLY A 61 13.03 -8.11 15.94
C GLY A 61 12.45 -6.74 15.59
N VAL A 62 12.74 -5.80 16.49
CA VAL A 62 12.46 -4.36 16.35
C VAL A 62 13.03 -3.82 15.03
N ASP A 63 14.18 -4.32 14.58
CA ASP A 63 14.85 -3.84 13.36
C ASP A 63 14.03 -4.05 12.09
N ILE A 64 13.29 -5.17 11.98
CA ILE A 64 12.42 -5.42 10.82
C ILE A 64 11.25 -4.44 10.81
N ARG A 65 10.66 -4.16 11.98
CA ARG A 65 9.57 -3.19 12.10
C ARG A 65 10.04 -1.77 11.82
N ALA A 66 11.24 -1.40 12.29
CA ALA A 66 11.87 -0.13 11.96
C ALA A 66 12.09 -0.01 10.43
N ARG A 67 12.63 -1.06 9.80
CA ARG A 67 12.85 -1.09 8.36
C ARG A 67 11.55 -0.99 7.56
N LEU A 68 10.49 -1.67 8.00
CA LEU A 68 9.15 -1.53 7.40
C LEU A 68 8.66 -0.07 7.51
N GLY A 69 8.83 0.57 8.67
CA GLY A 69 8.47 1.98 8.87
C GLY A 69 9.24 2.94 7.95
N GLU A 70 10.53 2.68 7.73
CA GLU A 70 11.36 3.46 6.79
C GLU A 70 10.87 3.35 5.35
N ILE A 71 10.62 2.12 4.87
CA ILE A 71 10.14 1.87 3.49
C ILE A 71 8.76 2.49 3.29
N VAL A 72 7.86 2.34 4.27
CA VAL A 72 6.52 2.96 4.24
C VAL A 72 6.62 4.49 4.13
N ALA A 73 7.50 5.12 4.90
CA ALA A 73 7.72 6.56 4.83
C ALA A 73 8.37 7.00 3.51
N GLU A 74 9.24 6.17 2.92
CA GLU A 74 9.81 6.40 1.59
C GLU A 74 8.74 6.35 0.49
N VAL A 75 7.87 5.34 0.52
CA VAL A 75 6.72 5.22 -0.40
C VAL A 75 5.83 6.47 -0.32
N ASP A 76 5.47 6.90 0.88
CA ASP A 76 4.63 8.08 1.06
C ASP A 76 5.28 9.35 0.51
N ARG A 77 6.58 9.56 0.75
CA ARG A 77 7.32 10.70 0.18
C ARG A 77 7.38 10.63 -1.34
N GLY A 78 7.58 9.45 -1.90
CA GLY A 78 7.69 9.24 -3.35
C GLY A 78 6.37 9.51 -4.08
N ILE A 79 5.23 9.18 -3.47
CA ILE A 79 3.91 9.30 -4.11
C ILE A 79 3.18 10.61 -3.77
N ALA A 80 3.56 11.31 -2.69
CA ALA A 80 2.82 12.50 -2.22
C ALA A 80 2.62 13.58 -3.31
N CYS A 81 3.60 13.75 -4.21
CA CYS A 81 3.54 14.73 -5.29
C CYS A 81 2.71 14.27 -6.50
N THR A 82 2.27 13.01 -6.56
CA THR A 82 1.46 12.49 -7.67
C THR A 82 -0.04 12.62 -7.41
N PHE A 83 -0.44 12.84 -6.15
CA PHE A 83 -1.84 12.95 -5.79
C PHE A 83 -2.48 14.22 -6.37
N PRO A 84 -3.69 14.12 -6.95
CA PRO A 84 -4.48 15.28 -7.31
C PRO A 84 -4.67 16.19 -6.09
N ARG A 85 -4.78 17.50 -6.33
CA ARG A 85 -5.10 18.45 -5.28
C ARG A 85 -6.45 18.07 -4.64
N PRO A 86 -6.53 17.92 -3.30
CA PRO A 86 -7.80 17.62 -2.65
C PRO A 86 -8.84 18.70 -2.92
N ARG A 87 -10.11 18.28 -3.08
CA ARG A 87 -11.24 19.20 -3.20
C ARG A 87 -11.40 20.01 -1.91
N PRO A 88 -11.89 21.27 -1.99
CA PRO A 88 -12.20 22.05 -0.78
C PRO A 88 -13.11 21.26 0.16
N GLY A 89 -12.71 21.13 1.43
CA GLY A 89 -13.46 20.40 2.45
C GLY A 89 -13.34 18.88 2.41
N ALA A 90 -12.48 18.31 1.56
CA ALA A 90 -12.20 16.87 1.58
C ALA A 90 -11.71 16.43 2.98
N PRO A 91 -12.26 15.35 3.57
CA PRO A 91 -11.83 14.85 4.86
C PRO A 91 -10.41 14.26 4.79
N TRP A 92 -9.76 14.15 5.94
CA TRP A 92 -8.50 13.42 6.07
C TRP A 92 -8.75 11.91 6.09
N ALA A 93 -7.95 11.17 5.34
CA ALA A 93 -7.83 9.73 5.52
C ALA A 93 -7.17 9.44 6.87
N THR A 94 -7.54 8.32 7.49
CA THR A 94 -6.99 7.88 8.77
C THR A 94 -5.61 7.24 8.63
N GLU A 95 -5.25 6.80 7.42
CA GLU A 95 -4.01 6.11 7.12
C GLU A 95 -3.33 6.75 5.90
N SER A 96 -2.00 6.67 5.86
CA SER A 96 -1.22 7.06 4.68
C SER A 96 -1.32 6.00 3.58
N PHE A 97 -0.83 6.32 2.39
CA PHE A 97 -0.80 5.33 1.30
C PHE A 97 0.15 4.18 1.61
N GLY A 98 1.36 4.47 2.09
CA GLY A 98 2.34 3.48 2.49
C GLY A 98 1.85 2.58 3.64
N GLY A 99 1.12 3.14 4.61
CA GLY A 99 0.49 2.36 5.68
C GLY A 99 -0.53 1.36 5.13
N LEU A 100 -1.48 1.84 4.33
CA LEU A 100 -2.49 1.02 3.68
C LEU A 100 -1.85 -0.06 2.79
N LEU A 101 -0.83 0.31 2.02
CA LEU A 101 -0.06 -0.60 1.19
C LEU A 101 0.55 -1.73 2.03
N ASN A 102 1.22 -1.39 3.13
CA ASN A 102 1.82 -2.37 4.04
C ASN A 102 0.77 -3.31 4.63
N ARG A 103 -0.43 -2.82 5.01
CA ARG A 103 -1.53 -3.66 5.50
C ARG A 103 -2.09 -4.62 4.45
N VAL A 104 -2.23 -4.18 3.21
CA VAL A 104 -2.67 -5.04 2.10
C VAL A 104 -1.64 -6.15 1.84
N ILE A 105 -0.36 -5.82 1.83
CA ILE A 105 0.72 -6.80 1.64
C ILE A 105 0.75 -7.78 2.81
N GLU A 106 0.61 -7.31 4.05
CA GLU A 106 0.52 -8.17 5.23
C GLU A 106 -0.64 -9.16 5.13
N ALA A 107 -1.85 -8.69 4.78
CA ALA A 107 -2.99 -9.57 4.59
C ALA A 107 -2.75 -10.61 3.48
N TRP A 108 -2.06 -10.24 2.40
CA TRP A 108 -1.70 -11.15 1.32
C TRP A 108 -0.72 -12.23 1.77
N GLU A 109 0.35 -11.84 2.46
CA GLU A 109 1.37 -12.78 2.94
C GLU A 109 0.79 -13.71 4.01
N VAL A 110 -0.07 -13.20 4.92
CA VAL A 110 -0.75 -14.02 5.93
C VAL A 110 -1.70 -15.02 5.29
N ALA A 111 -2.53 -14.60 4.32
CA ALA A 111 -3.46 -15.51 3.63
C ALA A 111 -2.73 -16.60 2.84
N THR A 112 -1.62 -16.22 2.18
CA THR A 112 -0.77 -17.16 1.43
C THR A 112 -0.10 -18.15 2.37
N TRP A 113 0.49 -17.67 3.47
CA TRP A 113 1.11 -18.53 4.48
C TRP A 113 0.09 -19.47 5.11
N ALA A 114 -1.10 -18.99 5.49
CA ALA A 114 -2.15 -19.81 6.09
C ALA A 114 -2.60 -20.91 5.13
N ARG A 115 -2.82 -20.59 3.85
CA ARG A 115 -3.15 -21.58 2.80
C ARG A 115 -2.10 -22.68 2.69
N ASP A 116 -0.83 -22.32 2.78
CA ASP A 116 0.28 -23.24 2.50
C ASP A 116 0.69 -24.07 3.74
N ASN A 117 0.34 -23.61 4.95
CA ASN A 117 0.83 -24.20 6.21
C ASN A 117 -0.26 -24.76 7.14
N LEU A 118 -1.53 -24.43 6.93
CA LEU A 118 -2.63 -24.88 7.78
C LEU A 118 -3.57 -25.85 7.04
N PRO A 119 -4.32 -26.70 7.76
CA PRO A 119 -5.41 -27.47 7.18
C PRO A 119 -6.45 -26.58 6.49
N ALA A 120 -7.03 -27.07 5.39
CA ALA A 120 -7.98 -26.29 4.59
C ALA A 120 -9.29 -25.94 5.35
N ASP A 121 -9.63 -26.70 6.38
CA ASP A 121 -10.78 -26.50 7.27
C ASP A 121 -10.44 -25.69 8.53
N ASP A 122 -9.21 -25.18 8.64
CA ASP A 122 -8.81 -24.31 9.75
C ASP A 122 -9.48 -22.92 9.60
N ASP A 123 -10.14 -22.47 10.66
CA ASP A 123 -10.79 -21.15 10.74
C ASP A 123 -9.84 -20.00 10.38
N LEU A 124 -8.54 -20.12 10.67
CA LEU A 124 -7.54 -19.10 10.34
C LEU A 124 -7.33 -18.94 8.83
N VAL A 125 -7.46 -20.02 8.05
CA VAL A 125 -7.43 -19.95 6.59
C VAL A 125 -8.60 -19.09 6.13
N HIS A 126 -9.83 -19.39 6.56
CA HIS A 126 -11.00 -18.59 6.18
C HIS A 126 -10.88 -17.12 6.60
N ARG A 127 -10.49 -16.85 7.84
CA ARG A 127 -10.35 -15.48 8.36
C ARG A 127 -9.30 -14.66 7.60
N SER A 128 -8.16 -15.25 7.28
CA SER A 128 -7.10 -14.56 6.53
C SER A 128 -7.53 -14.19 5.12
N TRP A 129 -8.24 -15.07 4.42
CA TRP A 129 -8.82 -14.77 3.10
C TRP A 129 -9.93 -13.71 3.16
N THR A 130 -10.79 -13.75 4.17
CA THR A 130 -11.79 -12.70 4.39
C THR A 130 -11.12 -11.35 4.63
N HIS A 131 -10.11 -11.30 5.48
CA HIS A 131 -9.39 -10.07 5.77
C HIS A 131 -8.67 -9.51 4.53
N LEU A 132 -8.04 -10.37 3.72
CA LEU A 132 -7.45 -9.96 2.45
C LEU A 132 -8.49 -9.35 1.49
N ALA A 133 -9.71 -9.90 1.44
CA ALA A 133 -10.78 -9.34 0.63
C ALA A 133 -11.23 -7.95 1.13
N GLU A 134 -11.30 -7.74 2.45
CA GLU A 134 -11.59 -6.43 3.06
C GLU A 134 -10.49 -5.41 2.72
N MET A 135 -9.22 -5.80 2.85
CA MET A 135 -8.08 -4.92 2.52
C MET A 135 -8.04 -4.56 1.03
N LYS A 136 -8.39 -5.51 0.15
CA LYS A 136 -8.55 -5.25 -1.29
C LYS A 136 -9.61 -4.18 -1.56
N LEU A 137 -10.77 -4.28 -0.92
CA LEU A 137 -11.87 -3.30 -1.04
C LEU A 137 -11.47 -1.93 -0.47
N ALA A 138 -10.75 -1.91 0.66
CA ALA A 138 -10.24 -0.68 1.26
C ALA A 138 -9.27 0.03 0.29
N TYR A 139 -8.37 -0.71 -0.34
CA TYR A 139 -7.42 -0.18 -1.33
C TYR A 139 -8.13 0.38 -2.58
N GLU A 140 -9.11 -0.34 -3.12
CA GLU A 140 -9.92 0.14 -4.25
C GLU A 140 -10.68 1.44 -3.90
N THR A 141 -11.25 1.49 -2.69
CA THR A 141 -11.96 2.69 -2.19
C THR A 141 -11.01 3.86 -2.04
N PHE A 142 -9.83 3.64 -1.44
CA PHE A 142 -8.78 4.63 -1.29
C PHE A 142 -8.32 5.16 -2.65
N GLN A 143 -8.05 4.27 -3.63
CA GLN A 143 -7.65 4.65 -4.97
C GLN A 143 -8.69 5.58 -5.62
N LEU A 144 -9.97 5.26 -5.53
CA LEU A 144 -11.04 6.09 -6.06
C LEU A 144 -11.10 7.46 -5.38
N GLN A 145 -11.02 7.48 -4.05
CA GLN A 145 -11.06 8.71 -3.26
C GLN A 145 -9.86 9.62 -3.55
N VAL A 146 -8.64 9.08 -3.63
CA VAL A 146 -7.44 9.86 -3.99
C VAL A 146 -7.54 10.38 -5.43
N SER A 147 -7.92 9.53 -6.39
CA SER A 147 -7.97 9.90 -7.81
C SER A 147 -9.00 11.00 -8.09
N THR A 148 -10.03 11.11 -7.26
CA THR A 148 -11.06 12.15 -7.36
C THR A 148 -10.75 13.40 -6.51
N GLY A 149 -9.66 13.39 -5.74
CA GLY A 149 -9.36 14.43 -4.74
C GLY A 149 -10.36 14.45 -3.59
N GLY A 150 -11.06 13.34 -3.34
CA GLY A 150 -12.09 13.18 -2.32
C GLY A 150 -11.56 13.04 -0.89
N ILE A 151 -10.26 12.80 -0.72
CA ILE A 151 -9.59 12.72 0.59
C ILE A 151 -8.27 13.49 0.59
N GLN A 152 -7.86 13.91 1.78
CA GLN A 152 -6.50 14.37 2.08
C GLN A 152 -5.71 13.18 2.63
N VAL A 153 -4.56 12.87 2.04
CA VAL A 153 -3.73 11.73 2.44
C VAL A 153 -2.63 12.22 3.38
N PRO A 154 -2.53 11.72 4.62
CA PRO A 154 -1.42 12.03 5.51
C PRO A 154 -0.14 11.31 5.05
N LEU A 155 1.01 11.84 5.45
CA LEU A 155 2.27 11.10 5.37
C LEU A 155 2.35 10.14 6.58
N SER A 156 2.93 8.95 6.40
CA SER A 156 3.21 8.06 7.52
C SER A 156 4.21 8.66 8.50
N TRP A 157 4.07 8.23 9.74
CA TRP A 157 5.10 8.35 10.76
C TRP A 157 5.97 7.07 10.73
N PRO A 158 7.31 7.18 10.61
CA PRO A 158 8.19 6.02 10.42
C PRO A 158 8.36 5.11 11.66
N GLY A 159 7.71 5.45 12.78
CA GLY A 159 7.74 4.65 14.01
C GLY A 159 8.47 5.35 15.15
N ILE A 160 8.32 4.84 16.38
CA ILE A 160 9.05 5.36 17.55
C ILE A 160 10.51 4.90 17.50
N GLU A 161 10.76 3.78 16.83
CA GLU A 161 12.04 3.13 16.62
C GLU A 161 13.05 4.07 15.95
N THR A 162 12.58 4.98 15.08
CA THR A 162 13.45 5.94 14.37
C THR A 162 13.84 7.16 15.22
N ILE A 163 13.28 7.36 16.41
CA ILE A 163 13.64 8.49 17.30
C ILE A 163 15.02 8.28 17.94
N ARG A 164 15.50 7.03 18.03
CA ARG A 164 16.71 6.66 18.79
C ARG A 164 17.94 6.38 17.93
N GLN A 165 17.90 6.71 16.64
CA GLN A 165 19.05 6.59 15.73
C GLN A 165 19.99 7.79 15.88
#